data_AF-A0AA36MV42-F1
#
_entry.id   AF-A0AA36MV42-F1
#
_cell.length_a   1.000
_cell.length_b   1.000
_cell.length_c   1.000
_cell.angle_alpha   90.00
_cell.angle_beta   90.00
_cell.angle_gamma   90.00
#
_symmetry.space_group_name_H-M   'P 1'
#
loop_
_entity.id
_entity.type
_entity.pdbx_description
1 polymer ?
#
loop_
_entity_poly.entity_id
_entity_poly.type
_entity_poly.pdbx_seq_one_letter_code
_entity_poly.pdbx_strand_id
1 'polypeptide(L)'
;MGEAKQLISKENFTQWTKDCGVKCIQKQYDEMAIAALKNGRSLQEEMAERGFKDFHQFSKSCPRFNRYCWPIEFAELGSGYVLYFQFLAFLTLIFLTHLCLQAGHQIGKKLGRIRGVTALKGGGRTGFGKKVKNGEHTRYEVPV
;
A
#
# COMPACT_ATOMS: atom_id res chain seq x y z
N MET A 1 30.94 36.03 8.18
CA MET A 1 31.89 34.91 8.34
C MET A 1 31.39 33.77 7.46
N GLY A 2 32.04 33.53 6.32
CA GLY A 2 31.68 32.41 5.45
C GLY A 2 32.36 31.14 5.96
N GLU A 3 31.60 30.12 6.32
CA GLU A 3 32.16 28.82 6.67
C GLU A 3 32.85 28.22 5.45
N ALA A 4 34.16 27.98 5.58
CA ALA A 4 34.93 27.25 4.59
C ALA A 4 34.35 25.82 4.46
N LYS A 5 33.85 25.47 3.28
CA LYS A 5 33.37 24.11 2.99
C LYS A 5 34.54 23.13 3.14
N GLN A 6 34.55 22.35 4.22
CA GLN A 6 35.50 21.25 4.37
C GLN A 6 35.22 20.21 3.28
N LEU A 7 36.22 20.00 2.41
CA LEU A 7 36.19 18.92 1.42
C LEU A 7 36.32 17.59 2.17
N ILE A 8 35.25 16.80 2.19
CA ILE A 8 35.25 15.46 2.76
C ILE A 8 36.12 14.57 1.87
N SER A 9 37.15 13.94 2.45
CA SER A 9 37.97 12.97 1.72
C SER A 9 37.17 11.70 1.39
N LYS A 10 37.59 10.99 0.33
CA LYS A 10 36.94 9.75 -0.09
C LYS A 10 37.02 8.68 1.01
N GLU A 11 38.10 8.66 1.79
CA GLU A 11 38.28 7.76 2.94
C GLU A 11 37.27 8.08 4.04
N ASN A 12 37.11 9.36 4.39
CA ASN A 12 36.13 9.81 5.37
C ASN A 12 34.71 9.45 4.94
N PHE A 13 34.38 9.64 3.66
CA PHE A 13 33.07 9.25 3.13
C PHE A 13 32.85 7.73 3.17
N THR A 14 33.87 6.94 2.85
CA THR A 14 33.77 5.47 2.87
C THR A 14 33.60 4.95 4.30
N GLN A 15 34.32 5.54 5.25
CA GLN A 15 34.22 5.22 6.67
C GLN A 15 32.87 5.65 7.24
N TRP A 16 32.43 6.88 6.95
CA TRP A 16 31.10 7.36 7.31
C TRP A 16 30.01 6.45 6.74
N THR A 17 30.14 6.03 5.49
CA THR A 17 29.21 5.08 4.89
C THR A 17 29.22 3.76 5.65
N LYS A 18 30.38 3.25 6.09
CA LYS A 18 30.48 2.04 6.93
C LYS A 18 29.77 2.17 8.27
N ASP A 19 29.88 3.33 8.89
CA ASP A 19 29.39 3.59 10.24
C ASP A 19 27.90 3.97 10.25
N CYS A 20 27.43 4.73 9.26
CA CYS A 20 26.05 5.20 9.13
C CYS A 20 25.17 4.32 8.23
N GLY A 21 25.71 3.20 7.75
CA GLY A 21 24.96 2.25 6.94
C GLY A 21 23.84 1.56 7.69
N VAL A 22 22.74 1.26 7.01
CA VAL A 22 21.67 0.46 7.62
C VAL A 22 22.12 -0.99 7.79
N LYS A 23 21.87 -1.52 8.99
CA LYS A 23 22.34 -2.81 9.50
C LYS A 23 21.18 -3.80 9.62
N CYS A 24 21.42 -5.07 9.31
CA CYS A 24 20.46 -6.14 9.52
C CYS A 24 20.54 -6.59 10.98
N ILE A 25 19.76 -5.94 11.84
CA ILE A 25 19.80 -6.17 13.30
C ILE A 25 18.82 -7.28 13.70
N GLN A 26 17.65 -7.32 13.05
CA GLN A 26 16.51 -8.08 13.55
C GLN A 26 16.76 -9.59 13.57
N LYS A 27 17.23 -10.19 12.47
CA LYS A 27 17.64 -11.60 12.47
C LYS A 27 18.64 -11.97 13.59
N GLN A 28 19.69 -11.17 13.77
CA GLN A 28 20.71 -11.41 14.81
C GLN A 28 20.13 -11.27 16.22
N TYR A 29 19.21 -10.32 16.40
CA TYR A 29 18.54 -10.07 17.66
C TYR A 29 17.56 -11.20 18.01
N ASP A 30 16.80 -11.69 17.04
CA ASP A 30 15.86 -12.82 17.22
C ASP A 30 16.60 -14.11 17.57
N GLU A 31 17.73 -14.40 16.90
CA GLU A 31 18.60 -15.53 17.24
C GLU A 31 19.11 -15.43 18.70
N MET A 32 19.44 -14.22 19.15
CA MET A 32 19.88 -13.97 20.51
C MET A 32 18.73 -14.10 21.52
N ALA A 33 17.53 -13.64 21.17
CA ALA A 33 16.34 -13.78 22.00
C ALA A 33 15.93 -15.25 22.17
N ILE A 34 16.00 -16.05 21.11
CA ILE A 34 15.76 -17.50 21.18
C ILE A 34 16.80 -18.18 22.08
N ALA A 35 18.08 -17.79 21.97
CA ALA A 35 19.16 -18.32 22.81
C ALA A 35 18.94 -17.94 24.28
N ALA A 36 18.62 -16.68 24.58
CA ALA A 36 18.33 -16.20 25.92
C ALA A 36 17.16 -16.97 26.55
N LEU A 37 16.08 -17.19 25.79
CA LEU A 37 14.93 -17.97 26.22
C LEU A 37 15.31 -19.43 26.52
N LYS A 38 16.13 -20.04 25.66
CA LYS A 38 16.61 -21.42 25.84
C LYS A 38 17.51 -21.57 27.07
N ASN A 39 18.32 -20.55 27.35
CA ASN A 39 19.26 -20.53 28.47
C ASN A 39 18.61 -20.04 29.78
N GLY A 40 17.35 -19.58 29.74
CA GLY A 40 16.66 -19.00 30.90
C GLY A 40 17.28 -17.68 31.37
N ARG A 41 17.95 -16.94 30.49
CA ARG A 41 18.63 -15.67 30.80
C ARG A 41 17.86 -14.49 30.24
N SER A 42 18.11 -13.31 30.78
CA SER A 42 17.64 -12.09 30.14
C SER A 42 18.44 -11.82 28.85
N LEU A 43 17.85 -11.09 27.92
CA LEU A 43 18.54 -10.75 26.67
C LEU A 43 19.81 -9.92 26.91
N GLN A 44 19.80 -9.08 27.94
CA GLN A 44 20.96 -8.25 28.33
C GLN A 44 22.10 -9.12 28.86
N GLU A 45 21.80 -10.16 29.64
CA GLU A 45 22.79 -11.13 30.11
C GLU A 45 23.37 -11.94 28.95
N GLU A 46 22.53 -12.41 28.02
CA GLU A 46 22.99 -13.13 26.83
C GLU A 46 23.85 -12.22 25.92
N MET A 47 23.53 -10.93 25.83
CA MET A 47 24.33 -9.95 25.11
C MET A 47 25.69 -9.70 25.77
N ALA A 48 25.72 -9.61 27.11
CA ALA A 48 26.94 -9.49 27.89
C ALA A 48 27.83 -10.74 27.79
N GLU A 49 27.23 -11.95 27.79
CA GLU A 49 27.94 -13.23 27.61
C GLU A 49 28.67 -13.29 26.27
N ARG A 50 28.08 -12.70 25.22
CA ARG A 50 28.69 -12.58 23.89
C ARG A 50 29.73 -11.46 23.78
N GLY A 51 30.01 -10.77 24.89
CA GLY A 51 31.03 -9.71 24.97
C GLY A 51 30.57 -8.34 24.48
N PHE A 52 29.26 -8.12 24.31
CA PHE A 52 28.73 -6.80 23.95
C PHE A 52 28.32 -6.05 25.22
N LYS A 53 28.88 -4.84 25.42
CA LYS A 53 28.55 -4.00 26.58
C LYS A 53 27.18 -3.35 26.45
N ASP A 54 26.82 -2.96 25.23
CA ASP A 54 25.60 -2.22 24.93
C ASP A 54 24.99 -2.67 23.59
N PHE A 55 23.69 -2.38 23.43
CA PHE A 55 22.99 -2.58 22.16
C PHE A 55 23.66 -1.82 21.00
N HIS A 56 24.29 -0.67 21.28
CA HIS A 56 25.01 0.10 20.25
C HIS A 56 26.27 -0.63 19.75
N GLN A 57 26.95 -1.38 20.62
CA GLN A 57 28.11 -2.18 20.21
C GLN A 57 27.65 -3.41 19.42
N PHE A 58 26.53 -4.01 19.82
CA PHE A 58 25.88 -5.08 19.08
C PHE A 58 25.43 -4.64 17.67
N SER A 59 24.73 -3.52 17.54
CA SER A 59 24.24 -3.06 16.22
C SER A 59 25.37 -2.75 15.23
N LYS A 60 26.55 -2.38 15.72
CA LYS A 60 27.76 -2.19 14.90
C LYS A 60 28.31 -3.51 14.35
N SER A 61 28.24 -4.60 15.12
CA SER A 61 28.73 -5.91 14.71
C SER A 61 27.83 -6.59 13.69
N CYS A 62 26.56 -6.18 13.60
CA CYS A 62 25.62 -6.70 12.61
C CYS A 62 26.08 -6.45 11.16
N PRO A 63 25.77 -7.38 10.24
CA PRO A 63 26.04 -7.19 8.82
C PRO A 63 25.22 -6.04 8.26
N ARG A 64 25.70 -5.46 7.17
CA ARG A 64 24.97 -4.40 6.45
C ARG A 64 24.02 -5.01 5.45
N PHE A 65 22.94 -4.29 5.14
CA PHE A 65 22.11 -4.64 4.00
C PHE A 65 22.95 -4.68 2.73
N ASN A 66 22.82 -5.78 1.98
CA ASN A 66 23.38 -5.84 0.65
C ASN A 66 22.67 -4.79 -0.22
N ARG A 67 23.39 -4.12 -1.13
CA ARG A 67 22.77 -3.22 -2.11
C ARG A 67 21.80 -3.96 -3.03
N TYR A 68 22.02 -5.26 -3.17
CA TYR A 68 21.18 -6.18 -3.92
C TYR A 68 20.38 -7.10 -2.98
N CYS A 69 19.96 -6.60 -1.81
CA CYS A 69 19.11 -7.37 -0.91
C CYS A 69 17.74 -7.64 -1.55
N TRP A 70 17.14 -8.76 -1.20
CA TRP A 70 15.79 -9.05 -1.67
C TRP A 70 14.78 -8.10 -1.00
N PRO A 71 13.67 -7.74 -1.67
CA PRO A 71 12.65 -6.85 -1.10
C PRO A 71 12.12 -7.33 0.27
N ILE A 72 12.13 -8.65 0.51
CA ILE A 72 11.74 -9.23 1.80
C ILE A 72 12.72 -8.88 2.92
N GLU A 73 14.01 -8.81 2.63
CA GLU A 73 15.03 -8.39 3.61
C GLU A 73 14.89 -6.89 3.89
N PHE A 74 14.53 -6.09 2.88
CA PHE A 74 14.25 -4.66 3.06
C PHE A 74 13.05 -4.40 3.98
N ALA A 75 12.17 -5.39 4.21
CA ALA A 75 11.07 -5.27 5.16
C ALA A 75 11.52 -5.16 6.62
N GLU A 76 12.72 -5.64 6.97
CA GLU A 76 13.37 -5.40 8.28
C GLU A 76 13.76 -3.93 8.48
N LEU A 77 13.93 -3.16 7.39
CA LEU A 77 14.52 -1.82 7.39
C LEU A 77 13.51 -0.73 7.79
N GLY A 78 12.25 -1.09 7.92
CA GLY A 78 11.22 -0.28 8.57
C GLY A 78 10.32 -1.16 9.43
N SER A 79 9.28 -0.58 10.03
CA SER A 79 8.12 -1.32 10.55
C SER A 79 7.34 -2.05 9.43
N GLY A 80 8.02 -2.39 8.33
CA GLY A 80 7.49 -2.70 7.02
C GLY A 80 6.62 -3.93 7.03
N TYR A 81 6.80 -4.85 7.97
CA TYR A 81 5.85 -5.94 8.17
C TYR A 81 4.48 -5.38 8.60
N VAL A 82 4.42 -4.59 9.68
CA VAL A 82 3.19 -3.97 10.17
C VAL A 82 2.59 -3.03 9.12
N LEU A 83 3.42 -2.21 8.47
CA LEU A 83 2.97 -1.31 7.41
C LEU A 83 2.45 -2.06 6.18
N TYR A 84 3.06 -3.19 5.82
CA TYR A 84 2.66 -4.02 4.68
C TYR A 84 1.31 -4.69 4.91
N PHE A 85 1.06 -5.25 6.11
CA PHE A 85 -0.25 -5.81 6.44
C PHE A 85 -1.32 -4.71 6.53
N GLN A 86 -0.98 -3.56 7.11
CA GLN A 86 -1.89 -2.41 7.15
C GLN A 86 -2.24 -1.91 5.74
N PHE A 87 -1.25 -1.88 4.85
CA PHE A 87 -1.41 -1.48 3.45
C PHE A 87 -2.25 -2.50 2.65
N LEU A 88 -2.02 -3.81 2.83
CA LEU A 88 -2.83 -4.86 2.21
C LEU A 88 -4.28 -4.82 2.70
N ALA A 89 -4.50 -4.61 3.99
CA ALA A 89 -5.83 -4.47 4.57
C ALA A 89 -6.55 -3.24 3.96
N PHE A 90 -5.84 -2.12 3.83
CA PHE A 90 -6.33 -0.90 3.20
C PHE A 90 -6.71 -1.12 1.73
N LEU A 91 -5.83 -1.77 0.94
CA LEU A 91 -6.12 -2.12 -0.46
C LEU A 91 -7.34 -3.03 -0.57
N THR A 92 -7.43 -4.06 0.27
CA THR A 92 -8.56 -5.00 0.30
C THR A 92 -9.87 -4.27 0.55
N LEU A 93 -9.89 -3.32 1.49
CA LEU A 93 -11.04 -2.45 1.76
C LEU A 93 -11.46 -1.64 0.54
N ILE A 94 -10.51 -0.98 -0.13
CA ILE A 94 -10.79 -0.21 -1.36
C ILE A 94 -11.41 -1.11 -2.44
N PHE A 95 -10.83 -2.29 -2.67
CA PHE A 95 -11.34 -3.23 -3.66
C PHE A 95 -12.76 -3.72 -3.32
N LEU A 96 -13.03 -4.05 -2.05
CA LEU A 96 -14.37 -4.41 -1.58
C LEU A 96 -15.38 -3.29 -1.78
N THR A 97 -15.02 -2.05 -1.43
CA THR A 97 -15.89 -0.88 -1.65
C THR A 97 -16.20 -0.71 -3.15
N HIS A 98 -15.19 -0.87 -4.01
CA HIS A 98 -15.38 -0.77 -5.45
C HIS A 98 -16.29 -1.88 -6.01
N LEU A 99 -16.13 -3.11 -5.54
CA LEU A 99 -16.99 -4.25 -5.92
C LEU A 99 -18.43 -4.02 -5.48
N CYS A 100 -18.66 -3.55 -4.24
CA CYS A 100 -20.00 -3.23 -3.75
C CYS A 100 -20.67 -2.12 -4.57
N LEU A 101 -19.92 -1.07 -4.93
CA LEU A 101 -20.42 0.00 -5.82
C LEU A 101 -20.80 -0.53 -7.20
N GLN A 102 -19.96 -1.38 -7.80
CA GLN A 102 -20.26 -1.97 -9.12
C GLN A 102 -21.46 -2.91 -9.07
N ALA A 103 -21.56 -3.77 -8.06
CA ALA A 103 -22.69 -4.68 -7.86
C ALA A 103 -24.00 -3.90 -7.66
N GLY A 104 -23.98 -2.87 -6.80
CA GLY A 104 -25.11 -1.97 -6.57
C GLY A 104 -25.56 -1.25 -7.85
N HIS A 105 -24.62 -0.77 -8.67
CA HIS A 105 -24.93 -0.12 -9.95
C HIS A 105 -25.61 -1.08 -10.94
N GLN A 106 -25.16 -2.33 -11.02
CA GLN A 106 -25.77 -3.35 -11.89
C GLN A 106 -27.16 -3.75 -11.42
N ILE A 107 -27.36 -3.87 -10.10
CA ILE A 107 -28.66 -4.16 -9.50
C ILE A 107 -29.63 -2.99 -9.73
N GLY A 108 -29.18 -1.75 -9.54
CA GLY A 108 -29.96 -0.54 -9.81
C GLY A 108 -30.39 -0.43 -11.28
N LYS A 109 -29.50 -0.75 -12.24
CA LYS A 109 -29.85 -0.82 -13.67
C LYS A 109 -30.90 -1.89 -13.97
N LYS A 110 -30.81 -3.07 -13.35
CA LYS A 110 -31.81 -4.13 -13.53
C LYS A 110 -33.17 -3.76 -12.93
N LEU A 111 -33.21 -3.19 -11.73
CA LEU A 111 -34.44 -2.74 -11.07
C LEU A 111 -35.10 -1.55 -11.79
N GLY A 112 -34.30 -0.60 -12.29
CA GLY A 112 -34.79 0.50 -13.13
C GLY A 112 -35.41 0.02 -14.44
N ARG A 113 -34.82 -1.01 -15.07
CA ARG A 113 -35.36 -1.65 -16.28
C ARG A 113 -36.68 -2.39 -16.01
N ILE A 114 -36.82 -3.06 -14.86
CA ILE A 114 -38.07 -3.75 -14.47
C ILE A 114 -39.21 -2.75 -14.21
N ARG A 115 -38.93 -1.61 -13.57
CA ARG A 115 -39.90 -0.52 -13.36
C ARG A 115 -40.29 0.20 -14.66
N GLY A 116 -39.35 0.40 -15.59
CA GLY A 116 -39.66 0.96 -16.91
C GLY A 116 -40.58 0.07 -17.76
N VAL A 117 -40.48 -1.25 -17.62
CA VAL A 117 -41.33 -2.21 -18.35
C VAL A 117 -42.72 -2.35 -17.71
N THR A 118 -42.85 -2.21 -16.38
CA THR A 118 -44.17 -2.20 -15.72
C THR A 118 -44.92 -0.87 -15.90
N ALA A 119 -44.25 0.26 -16.06
CA ALA A 119 -44.89 1.54 -16.40
C ALA A 119 -45.47 1.57 -17.83
N LEU A 120 -44.90 0.81 -18.77
CA LEU A 120 -45.39 0.74 -20.15
C LEU A 120 -46.55 -0.25 -20.36
N LYS A 121 -46.93 -1.05 -19.34
CA LYS A 121 -48.02 -2.03 -19.44
C LYS A 121 -49.34 -1.58 -18.80
N GLY A 122 -49.36 -0.39 -18.18
CA GLY A 122 -50.56 0.20 -17.53
C GLY A 122 -51.27 1.30 -18.33
N GLY A 123 -50.77 1.70 -19.50
CA GLY A 123 -51.37 2.75 -20.32
C GLY A 123 -51.84 2.24 -21.68
N GLY A 124 -52.99 1.56 -21.71
CA GLY A 124 -53.51 0.94 -22.93
C GLY A 124 -55.03 0.88 -23.01
N ARG A 125 -55.67 2.06 -23.10
CA ARG A 125 -56.97 2.40 -23.74
C ARG A 125 -57.33 3.80 -23.22
N THR A 126 -57.27 4.88 -24.01
CA THR A 126 -58.03 5.15 -25.22
C THR A 126 -57.40 6.33 -25.99
N GLY A 127 -57.58 6.36 -27.32
CA GLY A 127 -57.51 7.63 -28.08
C GLY A 127 -56.46 7.70 -29.19
N PHE A 128 -56.89 7.34 -30.40
CA PHE A 128 -56.57 7.95 -31.69
C PHE A 128 -55.24 8.72 -31.86
N GLY A 129 -54.40 8.23 -32.77
CA GLY A 129 -53.29 9.01 -33.32
C GLY A 129 -52.43 8.17 -34.25
N LYS A 130 -52.91 7.93 -35.47
CA LYS A 130 -52.14 7.26 -36.54
C LYS A 130 -51.01 8.20 -36.97
N LYS A 131 -49.81 8.05 -36.39
CA LYS A 131 -48.60 8.71 -36.91
C LYS A 131 -48.03 7.88 -38.06
N VAL A 132 -48.30 8.36 -39.27
CA VAL A 132 -47.57 7.95 -40.47
C VAL A 132 -46.17 8.53 -40.38
N LYS A 133 -45.15 7.67 -40.37
CA LYS A 133 -43.77 8.06 -40.62
C LYS A 133 -43.60 8.14 -42.14
N ASN A 134 -43.65 9.34 -42.69
CA ASN A 134 -42.97 9.61 -43.96
C ASN A 134 -41.57 10.10 -43.63
N GLY A 135 -40.58 9.50 -44.29
CA GLY A 135 -39.18 9.81 -44.15
C GLY A 135 -38.85 11.25 -44.55
N GLU A 136 -37.64 11.64 -44.15
CA GLU A 136 -36.86 12.71 -44.75
C GLU A 136 -37.50 14.11 -44.82
N HIS A 137 -37.31 14.89 -43.75
CA HIS A 137 -36.52 16.13 -43.79
C HIS A 137 -36.79 16.95 -42.52
N THR A 138 -35.75 17.20 -41.74
CA THR A 138 -35.77 18.23 -40.70
C THR A 138 -35.66 19.60 -41.39
N ARG A 139 -36.74 20.38 -41.41
CA ARG A 139 -36.70 21.82 -41.64
C ARG A 139 -36.89 22.55 -40.31
N TYR A 140 -36.04 23.54 -40.07
CA TYR A 140 -36.20 24.51 -38.98
C TYR A 140 -36.82 25.78 -39.58
N GLU A 141 -37.96 26.21 -39.05
CA GLU A 141 -38.46 27.56 -39.32
C GLU A 141 -37.91 28.50 -38.23
N VAL A 142 -37.33 29.61 -38.70
CA VAL A 142 -36.89 30.73 -37.86
C VAL A 142 -38.00 31.78 -37.92
N PRO A 143 -38.53 32.25 -36.78
CA PRO A 143 -39.54 33.30 -36.78
C PRO A 143 -38.89 34.64 -37.17
N VAL A 144 -39.51 35.34 -38.12
CA VAL A 144 -39.32 36.78 -38.36
C VAL A 144 -40.32 37.55 -37.53
#